data_AF-C2KXE7-F1
#
_entry.id   AF-C2KXE7-F1
#
_cell.length_a   1.000
_cell.length_b   1.000
_cell.length_c   1.000
_cell.angle_alpha   90.00
_cell.angle_beta   90.00
_cell.angle_gamma   90.00
#
_symmetry.space_group_name_H-M   'P 1'
#
loop_
_entity.id
_entity.type
_entity.pdbx_description
1 polymer ?
#
loop_
_entity_poly.entity_id
_entity_poly.type
_entity_poly.pdbx_seq_one_letter_code
_entity_poly.pdbx_strand_id
1 'polypeptide(L)'
;MKMQAYSEAYLGDVVENQGKLFDFVAQNFPDKDTADFIQVYMNSKTRKSIDEGQAYVNTMDNSELWNYFCKTDGFTLQKGDSMKGFVPDWIG
;
A
#
# COMPACT_ATOMS: atom_id res chain seq x y z
N MET A 1 0.21 17.51 -8.70
CA MET A 1 0.26 17.21 -7.25
C MET A 1 1.32 18.10 -6.64
N LYS A 2 1.02 18.80 -5.53
CA LYS A 2 2.02 19.57 -4.78
C LYS A 2 2.91 18.56 -4.07
N MET A 3 4.17 18.46 -4.47
CA MET A 3 5.18 17.74 -3.71
C MET A 3 5.44 18.58 -2.46
N GLN A 4 4.87 18.20 -1.31
CA GLN A 4 5.25 18.82 -0.04
C GLN A 4 6.74 18.51 0.17
N ALA A 5 7.55 19.54 0.35
CA ALA A 5 8.95 19.37 0.67
C ALA A 5 9.04 18.86 2.11
N TYR A 6 9.21 17.55 2.25
CA TYR A 6 9.47 16.89 3.52
C TYR A 6 10.83 17.34 4.09
N SER A 7 10.99 17.30 5.41
CA SER A 7 12.33 17.31 5.98
C SER A 7 13.03 16.00 5.62
N GLU A 8 14.35 16.02 5.43
CA GLU A 8 15.12 14.84 5.02
C GLU A 8 14.94 13.66 6.00
N ALA A 9 14.89 13.96 7.31
CA ALA A 9 14.64 12.97 8.34
C ALA A 9 13.26 12.32 8.19
N TYR A 10 12.21 13.12 7.96
CA TYR A 10 10.86 12.61 7.77
C TYR A 10 10.74 11.77 6.49
N LEU A 11 11.42 12.16 5.42
CA LEU A 11 11.46 11.36 4.19
C LEU A 11 12.13 10.00 4.44
N GLY A 12 13.22 9.98 5.21
CA GLY A 12 13.90 8.74 5.61
C GLY A 12 12.99 7.80 6.38
N ASP A 13 12.32 8.31 7.41
CA ASP A 13 11.40 7.52 8.24
C ASP A 13 10.23 6.95 7.43
N VAL A 14 9.67 7.74 6.51
CA VAL A 14 8.58 7.30 5.63
C VAL A 14 9.05 6.20 4.68
N VAL A 15 10.22 6.37 4.05
CA VAL A 15 10.78 5.37 3.12
C VAL A 15 11.09 4.07 3.86
N GLU A 16 11.65 4.14 5.06
CA GLU A 16 11.94 2.95 5.88
C GLU A 16 10.66 2.22 6.29
N ASN A 17 9.65 2.94 6.80
CA ASN A 17 8.38 2.33 7.22
C ASN A 17 7.64 1.70 6.02
N GLN A 18 7.67 2.36 4.85
CA GLN A 18 7.07 1.82 3.63
C GLN A 18 7.78 0.58 3.12
N GLY A 19 9.12 0.57 3.14
CA GLY A 19 9.90 -0.62 2.80
C GLY A 19 9.50 -1.81 3.67
N LYS A 20 9.39 -1.60 4.98
CA LYS A 20 8.96 -2.63 5.93
C LYS A 20 7.53 -3.12 5.68
N LEU A 21 6.60 -2.24 5.32
CA LEU A 21 5.25 -2.63 4.93
C LEU A 21 5.25 -3.50 3.66
N PHE A 22 6.03 -3.12 2.66
CA PHE A 22 6.09 -3.84 1.39
C PHE A 22 6.73 -5.22 1.57
N ASP A 23 7.80 -5.31 2.37
CA ASP A 23 8.42 -6.57 2.76
C ASP A 23 7.43 -7.45 3.55
N PHE A 24 6.67 -6.85 4.48
CA PHE A 24 5.63 -7.56 5.23
C PHE A 24 4.56 -8.15 4.29
N VAL A 25 4.07 -7.39 3.32
CA VAL A 25 3.06 -7.88 2.36
C VAL A 25 3.65 -8.98 1.46
N ALA A 26 4.87 -8.79 0.94
CA ALA A 26 5.53 -9.78 0.10
C ALA A 26 5.79 -11.11 0.83
N GLN A 27 6.14 -11.06 2.12
CA GLN A 27 6.38 -12.26 2.94
C GLN A 27 5.09 -12.98 3.35
N ASN A 28 4.04 -12.24 3.71
CA ASN A 28 2.78 -12.84 4.16
C ASN A 28 1.88 -13.28 3.00
N PHE A 29 2.05 -12.70 1.82
CA PHE A 29 1.21 -12.96 0.65
C PHE A 29 2.03 -13.23 -0.62
N PRO A 30 2.87 -14.28 -0.61
CA PRO A 30 3.76 -14.60 -1.74
C PRO A 30 3.01 -15.01 -3.01
N ASP A 31 1.72 -15.36 -2.88
CA ASP A 31 0.81 -15.75 -3.96
C ASP A 31 0.12 -14.54 -4.63
N LYS A 32 0.41 -13.31 -4.18
CA LYS A 32 -0.29 -12.10 -4.64
C LYS A 32 0.64 -11.14 -5.36
N ASP A 33 0.03 -10.36 -6.25
CA ASP A 33 0.75 -9.33 -6.99
C ASP A 33 1.12 -8.17 -6.06
N THR A 34 2.37 -8.19 -5.60
CA THR A 34 2.92 -7.13 -4.75
C THR A 34 3.00 -5.80 -5.52
N ALA A 35 3.15 -5.81 -6.85
CA ALA A 35 3.19 -4.60 -7.64
C ALA A 35 1.81 -3.92 -7.72
N ASP A 36 0.74 -4.71 -7.84
CA ASP A 36 -0.64 -4.21 -7.77
C ASP A 36 -0.91 -3.57 -6.40
N PHE A 37 -0.52 -4.25 -5.31
CA PHE A 37 -0.60 -3.68 -3.97
C PHE A 37 0.15 -2.34 -3.86
N ILE A 38 1.40 -2.26 -4.32
CA ILE A 38 2.20 -1.03 -4.26
C ILE A 38 1.49 0.08 -5.05
N GLN A 39 0.98 -0.21 -6.25
CA GLN A 39 0.29 0.77 -7.07
C GLN A 39 -0.99 1.30 -6.40
N VAL A 40 -1.79 0.42 -5.81
CA VAL A 40 -3.00 0.82 -5.07
C VAL A 40 -2.63 1.61 -3.82
N TYR A 41 -1.62 1.17 -3.07
CA TYR A 41 -1.12 1.87 -1.88
C TYR A 41 -0.62 3.27 -2.23
N MET A 42 0.16 3.43 -3.30
CA MET A 42 0.70 4.74 -3.69
C MET A 42 -0.39 5.74 -4.12
N ASN A 43 -1.57 5.27 -4.54
CA ASN A 43 -2.73 6.10 -4.88
C ASN A 43 -3.77 6.20 -3.75
N SER A 44 -3.46 5.63 -2.58
CA SER A 44 -4.40 5.48 -1.47
C SER A 44 -4.54 6.75 -0.61
N LYS A 45 -5.65 6.82 0.12
CA LYS A 45 -5.85 7.81 1.20
C LYS A 45 -4.81 7.62 2.29
N THR A 46 -4.38 6.39 2.56
CA THR A 46 -3.30 6.11 3.52
C THR A 46 -1.99 6.79 3.13
N ARG A 47 -1.54 6.64 1.88
CA ARG A 47 -0.33 7.34 1.37
C ARG A 47 -0.51 8.86 1.41
N LYS A 48 -1.71 9.34 1.08
CA LYS A 48 -2.04 10.77 1.17
C LYS A 48 -2.00 11.30 2.60
N SER A 49 -2.47 10.56 3.59
CA SER A 49 -2.39 10.95 5.01
C SER A 49 -0.94 11.05 5.48
N ILE A 50 -0.06 10.15 5.00
CA ILE A 50 1.38 10.25 5.22
C ILE A 50 1.92 11.49 4.51
N ASP A 51 1.53 11.74 3.26
CA ASP A 51 1.99 12.93 2.52
C ASP A 51 1.60 14.25 3.19
N GLU A 52 0.42 14.29 3.80
CA GLU A 52 -0.06 15.45 4.56
C GLU A 52 0.59 15.56 5.96
N GLY A 53 1.44 14.60 6.34
CA GLY A 53 2.18 14.62 7.60
C GLY A 53 1.34 14.24 8.81
N GLN A 54 0.30 13.41 8.66
CA GLN A 54 -0.53 13.00 9.78
C GLN A 54 0.26 12.13 10.76
N ALA A 55 0.64 12.71 11.90
CA ALA A 55 1.50 12.09 12.91
C ALA A 55 1.02 10.69 13.34
N TYR A 56 -0.29 10.48 13.49
CA TYR A 56 -0.86 9.20 13.89
C TYR A 56 -0.55 8.06 12.92
N VAL A 57 -0.60 8.31 11.61
CA VAL A 57 -0.31 7.30 10.58
C VAL A 57 1.19 7.04 10.49
N ASN A 58 2.00 8.07 10.71
CA ASN A 58 3.48 7.97 10.68
C ASN A 58 4.05 7.13 11.83
N THR A 59 3.35 7.05 12.97
CA THR A 59 3.80 6.29 14.14
C THR A 59 3.33 4.83 14.15
N MET A 60 2.50 4.42 13.19
CA MET A 60 2.01 3.05 13.09
C MET A 60 3.12 2.09 12.72
N ASP A 61 3.11 0.91 13.34
CA ASP A 61 3.93 -0.21 12.88
C ASP A 61 3.39 -0.80 11.57
N ASN A 62 4.16 -1.71 10.96
CA ASN A 62 3.82 -2.29 9.66
C ASN A 62 2.46 -3.01 9.66
N SER A 63 2.09 -3.66 10.77
CA SER A 63 0.83 -4.42 10.90
C SER A 63 -0.35 -3.47 11.12
N GLU A 64 -0.16 -2.42 11.90
CA GLU A 64 -1.14 -1.35 12.10
C GLU A 64 -1.38 -0.58 10.81
N LEU A 65 -0.32 -0.21 10.10
CA LEU A 65 -0.39 0.50 8.82
C LEU A 65 -1.09 -0.35 7.75
N TRP A 66 -0.80 -1.65 7.71
CA TRP A 66 -1.51 -2.61 6.87
C TRP A 66 -3.02 -2.65 7.16
N ASN A 67 -3.39 -2.79 8.43
CA ASN A 67 -4.78 -2.82 8.85
C ASN A 67 -5.50 -1.49 8.58
N TYR A 68 -4.82 -0.38 8.83
CA TYR A 68 -5.31 0.96 8.56
C TYR A 68 -5.59 1.15 7.06
N PHE A 69 -4.66 0.73 6.20
CA PHE A 69 -4.83 0.74 4.76
C PHE A 69 -6.04 -0.10 4.32
N CYS A 70 -6.16 -1.34 4.80
CA CYS A 70 -7.29 -2.20 4.46
C CYS A 70 -8.64 -1.59 4.88
N LYS A 71 -8.71 -0.97 6.06
CA LYS A 71 -9.94 -0.34 6.57
C LYS A 71 -10.27 0.98 5.88
N THR A 72 -9.27 1.83 5.65
CA THR A 72 -9.45 3.21 5.14
C THR A 72 -9.68 3.23 3.64
N ASP A 73 -8.95 2.38 2.92
CA ASP A 73 -8.99 2.29 1.47
C ASP A 73 -9.84 1.13 0.97
N GLY A 74 -10.42 0.33 1.87
CA GLY A 74 -11.24 -0.83 1.53
C GLY A 74 -10.45 -1.91 0.78
N PHE A 75 -9.12 -1.89 0.89
CA PHE A 75 -8.26 -2.82 0.19
C PHE A 75 -8.44 -4.22 0.77
N THR A 76 -8.68 -5.17 -0.12
CA THR A 76 -8.69 -6.58 0.21
C THR A 76 -7.74 -7.28 -0.73
N LEU A 77 -6.81 -8.05 -0.15
CA LEU A 77 -5.88 -8.84 -0.94
C LEU A 77 -6.65 -9.94 -1.66
N GLN A 78 -6.91 -9.75 -2.94
CA GLN A 78 -7.45 -10.80 -3.79
C GLN A 78 -6.44 -11.96 -3.81
N LYS A 79 -6.89 -13.20 -3.55
CA LYS A 79 -6.03 -14.38 -3.78
C LYS A 79 -5.63 -14.29 -5.25
N GLY A 80 -4.32 -14.36 -5.53
CA GLY A 80 -3.89 -14.50 -6.91
C GLY A 80 -4.65 -15.68 -7.48
N ASP A 81 -5.51 -15.43 -8.47
CA ASP A 81 -6.17 -16.51 -9.17
C ASP A 81 -5.06 -17.35 -9.78
N SER A 82 -4.77 -18.50 -9.19
CA SER A 82 -4.14 -19.59 -9.91
C SER A 82 -5.12 -19.94 -11.05
N MET A 83 -4.93 -19.30 -12.20
CA MET A 83 -5.61 -19.50 -13.48
C MET A 83 -7.00 -20.16 -13.38
N LYS A 84 -8.07 -19.36 -13.36
CA LYS A 84 -9.34 -19.80 -13.95
C LYS A 84 -9.94 -18.70 -14.83
N GLY A 85 -9.50 -18.69 -16.08
CA GLY A 85 -10.27 -18.14 -17.19
C GLY A 85 -10.14 -16.64 -17.35
N PHE A 86 -9.13 -16.23 -18.10
CA PHE A 86 -9.19 -15.00 -18.88
C PHE A 86 -10.41 -15.11 -19.83
N VAL A 87 -11.55 -14.55 -19.45
CA VAL A 87 -12.60 -14.19 -20.41
C VAL A 87 -12.72 -12.69 -20.35
N PRO A 88 -12.08 -11.98 -21.29
CA PRO A 88 -12.20 -10.54 -21.34
C PRO A 88 -13.55 -10.17 -21.99
N ASP A 89 -14.31 -9.28 -21.34
CA ASP A 89 -15.62 -8.77 -21.75
C ASP A 89 -15.55 -7.88 -23.02
N TRP A 90 -15.04 -8.44 -24.13
CA TRP A 90 -15.09 -7.79 -25.46
C TRP A 90 -15.49 -8.73 -26.60
N ILE A 91 -15.88 -9.98 -26.33
CA ILE A 91 -16.54 -10.81 -27.34
C ILE A 91 -18.05 -10.63 -27.18
N GLY A 92 -18.60 -9.72 -28.00
CA GLY A 92 -20.00 -9.72 -28.40
C GLY A 92 -20.31 -10.83 -29.41
#